data_AF-A0A3N5LKN5-F1
#
_entry.id   AF-A0A3N5LKN5-F1
#
_cell.length_a   1.000
_cell.length_b   1.000
_cell.length_c   1.000
_cell.angle_alpha   90.00
_cell.angle_beta   90.00
_cell.angle_gamma   90.00
#
_symmetry.space_group_name_H-M   'P 1'
#
loop_
_entity.id
_entity.type
_entity.pdbx_description
1 polymer ?
#
loop_
_entity_poly.entity_id
_entity_poly.type
_entity_poly.pdbx_seq_one_letter_code
_entity_poly.pdbx_strand_id
1 'polypeptide(L)'
;MATNPPKRQAPKPDRSVIRWLLDSDPAVRWQVMRDLTNAPAEEVAAERARVATEGAGARLLALQGADGSWGGAAWNRGWDSTMHVLMLLRDFGLDPASDEARRAVGLVRDHVTWQGWEAYDGNPFFAGEVEPCINGQVGAVGAYFGQDVRGLVDRLLTEQLPDGGWNCEAANGSTRSSFNTTICVLEALLEHERAVGSSAEVTEARLRGQEYLLERRLFRR
;
A
#
# COMPACT_ATOMS: atom_id res chain seq x y z
N MET A 1 1.94 -40.78 -23.12
CA MET A 1 0.60 -40.18 -22.95
C MET A 1 0.74 -39.06 -21.91
N ALA A 2 0.76 -37.81 -22.37
CA ALA A 2 0.80 -36.65 -21.48
C ALA A 2 -0.63 -36.35 -21.00
N THR A 3 -0.91 -36.56 -19.72
CA THR A 3 -2.16 -36.14 -19.09
C THR A 3 -2.07 -34.64 -18.80
N ASN A 4 -2.75 -33.81 -19.57
CA ASN A 4 -2.95 -32.41 -19.22
C ASN A 4 -3.67 -32.34 -17.86
N PRO A 5 -3.16 -31.59 -16.87
CA PRO A 5 -3.89 -31.37 -15.63
C PRO A 5 -5.20 -30.63 -15.95
N PRO A 6 -6.32 -30.97 -15.28
CA PRO A 6 -7.58 -30.27 -15.50
C PRO A 6 -7.41 -28.79 -15.17
N LYS A 7 -7.86 -27.91 -16.08
CA LYS A 7 -7.97 -26.48 -15.82
C LYS A 7 -8.78 -26.31 -14.53
N ARG A 8 -8.14 -25.84 -13.45
CA ARG A 8 -8.84 -25.40 -12.24
C ARG A 8 -9.79 -24.27 -12.65
N GLN A 9 -11.08 -24.59 -12.82
CA GLN A 9 -12.11 -23.56 -12.85
C GLN A 9 -12.19 -23.02 -11.44
N ALA A 10 -11.91 -21.73 -11.27
CA ALA A 10 -12.19 -21.05 -10.01
C ALA A 10 -13.70 -21.24 -9.72
N PRO A 11 -14.09 -21.66 -8.51
CA PRO A 11 -15.48 -21.80 -8.16
C PRO A 11 -16.17 -20.43 -8.35
N LYS A 12 -17.26 -20.40 -9.12
CA LYS A 12 -18.10 -19.21 -9.21
C LYS A 12 -18.71 -18.99 -7.82
N PRO A 13 -18.54 -17.81 -7.20
CA PRO A 13 -19.12 -17.55 -5.90
C PRO A 13 -20.64 -17.70 -5.97
N ASP A 14 -21.24 -18.31 -4.94
CA ASP A 14 -22.69 -18.44 -4.82
C ASP A 14 -23.33 -17.04 -4.83
N ARG A 15 -24.44 -16.88 -5.55
CA ARG A 15 -25.22 -15.64 -5.57
C ARG A 15 -25.61 -15.18 -4.17
N SER A 16 -25.76 -16.11 -3.22
CA SER A 16 -26.02 -15.80 -1.81
C SER A 16 -24.82 -15.08 -1.15
N VAL A 17 -23.60 -15.54 -1.40
CA VAL A 17 -22.35 -14.98 -0.85
C VAL A 17 -22.05 -13.63 -1.45
N ILE A 18 -22.22 -13.46 -2.77
CA ILE A 18 -22.04 -12.13 -3.41
C ILE A 18 -23.02 -11.12 -2.83
N ARG A 19 -24.28 -11.51 -2.61
CA ARG A 19 -25.27 -10.62 -2.00
C ARG A 19 -24.88 -10.22 -0.58
N TRP A 20 -24.36 -11.15 0.22
CA TRP A 20 -23.85 -10.85 1.56
C TRP A 20 -22.65 -9.89 1.52
N LEU A 21 -21.70 -10.12 0.59
CA LEU A 21 -20.56 -9.22 0.39
C LEU A 21 -20.98 -7.83 -0.10
N LEU A 22 -22.02 -7.73 -0.92
CA LEU A 22 -22.58 -6.45 -1.32
C LEU A 22 -23.29 -5.74 -0.16
N ASP A 23 -23.86 -6.48 0.80
CA ASP A 23 -24.48 -5.93 2.01
C ASP A 23 -23.43 -5.66 3.10
N SER A 24 -22.39 -4.90 2.75
CA SER A 24 -21.27 -4.58 3.63
C SER A 24 -20.84 -3.11 3.51
N ASP A 25 -19.83 -2.74 4.30
CA ASP A 25 -19.23 -1.40 4.31
C ASP A 25 -18.82 -0.94 2.89
N PRO A 26 -18.96 0.36 2.55
CA PRO A 26 -18.51 0.88 1.26
C PRO A 26 -17.10 0.43 0.89
N ALA A 27 -16.16 0.39 1.85
CA ALA A 27 -14.77 -0.03 1.65
C ALA A 27 -14.61 -1.44 1.07
N VAL A 28 -15.61 -2.31 1.27
CA VAL A 28 -15.66 -3.67 0.72
C VAL A 28 -16.59 -3.73 -0.50
N ARG A 29 -17.77 -3.12 -0.40
CA ARG A 29 -18.83 -3.21 -1.40
C ARG A 29 -18.40 -2.75 -2.79
N TRP A 30 -17.69 -1.62 -2.92
CA TRP A 30 -17.26 -1.12 -4.24
C TRP A 30 -16.27 -2.09 -4.92
N GLN A 31 -15.44 -2.78 -4.15
CA GLN A 31 -14.48 -3.78 -4.65
C GLN A 31 -15.20 -5.03 -5.16
N VAL A 32 -16.22 -5.48 -4.41
CA VAL A 32 -17.11 -6.57 -4.82
C VAL A 32 -17.82 -6.22 -6.13
N MET A 33 -18.31 -4.99 -6.26
CA MET A 33 -18.94 -4.51 -7.49
C MET A 33 -17.95 -4.52 -8.68
N ARG A 34 -16.73 -4.00 -8.47
CA ARG A 34 -15.66 -3.98 -9.47
C ARG A 34 -15.30 -5.37 -9.96
N ASP A 35 -15.10 -6.31 -9.03
CA ASP A 35 -14.43 -7.57 -9.34
C ASP A 35 -15.41 -8.73 -9.60
N LEU A 36 -16.61 -8.70 -9.02
CA LEU A 36 -17.49 -9.87 -8.96
C LEU A 36 -18.88 -9.70 -9.61
N THR A 37 -19.30 -8.47 -9.99
CA THR A 37 -20.67 -8.24 -10.49
C THR A 37 -20.77 -7.67 -11.91
N ASN A 38 -19.65 -7.36 -12.57
CA ASN A 38 -19.61 -6.61 -13.84
C ASN A 38 -20.34 -5.25 -13.75
N ALA A 39 -20.33 -4.60 -12.59
CA ALA A 39 -20.95 -3.28 -12.44
C ALA A 39 -20.23 -2.25 -13.34
N PRO A 40 -20.96 -1.27 -13.92
CA PRO A 40 -20.35 -0.17 -14.65
C PRO A 40 -19.33 0.62 -13.80
N ALA A 41 -18.26 1.10 -14.42
CA ALA A 41 -17.19 1.83 -13.74
C ALA A 41 -17.68 3.08 -12.98
N GLU A 42 -18.70 3.76 -13.52
CA GLU A 42 -19.35 4.91 -12.88
C GLU A 42 -20.08 4.55 -11.58
N GLU A 43 -20.77 3.41 -11.54
CA GLU A 43 -21.44 2.92 -10.33
C GLU A 43 -20.42 2.50 -9.27
N VAL A 44 -19.34 1.83 -9.70
CA VAL A 44 -18.21 1.46 -8.82
C VAL A 44 -17.55 2.71 -8.24
N ALA A 45 -17.32 3.75 -9.05
CA ALA A 45 -16.73 5.00 -8.59
C ALA A 45 -17.66 5.74 -7.61
N ALA A 46 -18.96 5.79 -7.90
CA ALA A 46 -19.95 6.38 -7.00
C ALA A 46 -20.02 5.65 -5.66
N GLU A 47 -19.96 4.31 -5.65
CA GLU A 47 -19.94 3.53 -4.41
C GLU A 47 -18.62 3.74 -3.65
N ARG A 48 -17.47 3.74 -4.34
CA ARG A 48 -16.16 4.00 -3.74
C ARG A 48 -16.07 5.39 -3.10
N ALA A 49 -16.71 6.41 -3.69
CA ALA A 49 -16.71 7.78 -3.15
C ALA A 49 -17.33 7.86 -1.73
N ARG A 50 -18.23 6.93 -1.39
CA ARG A 50 -18.87 6.86 -0.06
C ARG A 50 -17.88 6.49 1.05
N VAL A 51 -16.71 5.92 0.73
CA VAL A 51 -15.67 5.58 1.72
C VAL A 51 -15.22 6.80 2.54
N ALA A 52 -15.26 8.00 1.95
CA ALA A 52 -14.86 9.23 2.62
C ALA A 52 -15.85 9.67 3.72
N THR A 53 -17.12 9.35 3.57
CA THR A 53 -18.22 9.93 4.35
C THR A 53 -19.07 8.91 5.11
N GLU A 54 -18.92 7.63 4.80
CA GLU A 54 -19.66 6.54 5.42
C GLU A 54 -18.75 5.41 5.92
N GLY A 55 -19.24 4.65 6.91
CA GLY A 55 -18.63 3.40 7.32
C GLY A 55 -17.25 3.55 7.98
N ALA A 56 -16.41 2.53 7.77
CA ALA A 56 -15.10 2.41 8.39
C ALA A 56 -14.12 3.50 7.93
N GLY A 57 -14.15 3.88 6.64
CA GLY A 57 -13.29 4.94 6.09
C GLY A 57 -13.55 6.29 6.76
N ALA A 58 -14.81 6.71 6.82
CA ALA A 58 -15.20 7.94 7.51
C ALA A 58 -14.87 7.92 9.01
N ARG A 59 -15.05 6.76 9.67
CA ARG A 59 -14.68 6.60 11.08
C ARG A 59 -13.18 6.77 11.30
N LEU A 60 -12.34 6.19 10.44
CA LEU A 60 -10.88 6.37 10.53
C LEU A 60 -10.50 7.84 10.33
N LEU A 61 -11.06 8.51 9.33
CA LEU A 61 -10.83 9.94 9.10
C LEU A 61 -11.23 10.79 10.33
N ALA A 62 -12.36 10.48 10.95
CA ALA A 62 -12.83 11.18 12.15
C ALA A 62 -11.98 10.92 13.41
N LEU A 63 -11.17 9.86 13.44
CA LEU A 63 -10.25 9.53 14.54
C LEU A 63 -8.89 10.24 14.41
N GLN A 64 -8.65 10.99 13.34
CA GLN A 64 -7.41 11.75 13.19
C GLN A 64 -7.31 12.82 14.28
N GLY A 65 -6.15 12.88 14.95
CA GLY A 65 -5.85 13.90 15.93
C GLY A 65 -5.71 15.28 15.31
N ALA A 66 -5.85 16.33 16.14
CA ALA A 66 -5.60 17.71 15.72
C ALA A 66 -4.13 17.98 15.33
N ASP A 67 -3.22 17.10 15.77
CA ASP A 67 -1.81 17.06 15.38
C ASP A 67 -1.58 16.36 14.02
N GLY A 68 -2.66 15.93 13.34
CA GLY A 68 -2.61 15.24 12.06
C GLY A 68 -2.27 13.75 12.15
N SER A 69 -2.02 13.21 13.34
CA SER A 69 -1.61 11.82 13.51
C SER A 69 -2.78 10.88 13.84
N TRP A 70 -2.57 9.59 13.65
CA TRP A 70 -3.33 8.54 14.32
C TRP A 70 -2.43 7.83 15.32
N GLY A 71 -2.96 7.52 16.50
CA GLY A 71 -2.20 6.84 17.55
C GLY A 71 -1.01 7.64 18.09
N GLY A 72 -0.91 8.94 17.78
CA GLY A 72 0.13 9.84 18.29
C GLY A 72 1.53 9.62 17.71
N ALA A 73 1.68 8.79 16.66
CA ALA A 73 2.99 8.43 16.11
C ALA A 73 2.94 8.13 14.61
N ALA A 74 4.04 8.40 13.89
CA ALA A 74 4.22 7.92 12.52
C ALA A 74 4.09 6.39 12.43
N TRP A 75 4.79 5.69 13.34
CA TRP A 75 4.77 4.23 13.46
C TRP A 75 4.79 3.78 14.92
N ASN A 76 4.09 2.68 15.23
CA ASN A 76 4.12 2.03 16.52
C ASN A 76 3.83 0.51 16.38
N ARG A 77 4.00 -0.26 17.47
CA ARG A 77 3.68 -1.70 17.52
C ARG A 77 2.21 -2.01 17.82
N GLY A 78 1.38 -0.96 18.01
CA GLY A 78 -0.02 -1.04 18.41
C GLY A 78 -1.01 -1.21 17.26
N TRP A 79 -0.52 -1.15 16.00
CA TRP A 79 -1.32 -1.27 14.77
C TRP A 79 -2.34 -0.13 14.54
N ASP A 80 -2.18 0.99 15.26
CA ASP A 80 -3.06 2.16 15.21
C ASP A 80 -2.32 3.46 14.85
N SER A 81 -1.05 3.36 14.45
CA SER A 81 -0.24 4.52 14.04
C SER A 81 -0.72 5.14 12.73
N THR A 82 -0.24 6.35 12.44
CA THR A 82 -0.49 7.06 11.17
C THR A 82 -0.23 6.20 9.94
N MET A 83 0.91 5.49 9.89
CA MET A 83 1.21 4.58 8.78
C MET A 83 0.16 3.49 8.59
N HIS A 84 -0.27 2.82 9.68
CA HIS A 84 -1.25 1.74 9.61
C HIS A 84 -2.61 2.25 9.11
N VAL A 85 -3.06 3.40 9.62
CA VAL A 85 -4.34 3.98 9.20
C VAL A 85 -4.30 4.43 7.75
N LEU A 86 -3.21 5.07 7.30
CA LEU A 86 -3.10 5.49 5.90
C LEU A 86 -3.03 4.30 4.92
N MET A 87 -2.32 3.23 5.28
CA MET A 87 -2.33 1.98 4.52
C MET A 87 -3.76 1.43 4.40
N LEU A 88 -4.49 1.38 5.52
CA LEU A 88 -5.87 0.89 5.53
C LEU A 88 -6.82 1.79 4.72
N LEU A 89 -6.67 3.11 4.77
CA LEU A 89 -7.45 4.04 3.95
C LEU A 89 -7.16 3.88 2.45
N ARG A 90 -5.90 3.60 2.08
CA ARG A 90 -5.52 3.22 0.71
C ARG A 90 -6.19 1.90 0.31
N ASP A 91 -6.16 0.88 1.15
CA ASP A 91 -6.76 -0.43 0.86
C ASP A 91 -8.29 -0.39 0.79
N PHE A 92 -8.92 0.48 1.58
CA PHE A 92 -10.34 0.81 1.49
C PHE A 92 -10.69 1.56 0.20
N GLY A 93 -9.68 2.09 -0.51
CA GLY A 93 -9.85 2.84 -1.74
C GLY A 93 -10.38 4.25 -1.50
N LEU A 94 -10.03 4.91 -0.39
CA LEU A 94 -10.37 6.32 -0.19
C LEU A 94 -9.92 7.13 -1.42
N ASP A 95 -10.83 7.90 -2.03
CA ASP A 95 -10.50 8.68 -3.21
C ASP A 95 -9.45 9.76 -2.88
N PRO A 96 -8.23 9.72 -3.45
CA PRO A 96 -7.20 10.71 -3.17
C PRO A 96 -7.56 12.13 -3.62
N ALA A 97 -8.55 12.28 -4.51
CA ALA A 97 -9.06 13.58 -4.93
C ALA A 97 -10.13 14.16 -4.00
N SER A 98 -10.68 13.36 -3.08
CA SER A 98 -11.68 13.83 -2.10
C SER A 98 -11.09 14.88 -1.16
N ASP A 99 -11.93 15.82 -0.71
CA ASP A 99 -11.48 16.85 0.22
C ASP A 99 -11.08 16.25 1.58
N GLU A 100 -11.74 15.16 2.00
CA GLU A 100 -11.40 14.40 3.20
C GLU A 100 -9.97 13.85 3.13
N ALA A 101 -9.62 13.18 2.03
CA ALA A 101 -8.28 12.65 1.83
C ALA A 101 -7.23 13.77 1.80
N ARG A 102 -7.49 14.84 1.03
CA ARG A 102 -6.56 15.97 0.92
C ARG A 102 -6.32 16.66 2.26
N ARG A 103 -7.37 16.88 3.04
CA ARG A 103 -7.24 17.46 4.40
C ARG A 103 -6.43 16.53 5.30
N ALA A 104 -6.81 15.26 5.37
CA ALA A 104 -6.19 14.31 6.30
C ALA A 104 -4.71 14.07 5.97
N VAL A 105 -4.38 13.82 4.70
CA VAL A 105 -3.00 13.61 4.23
C VAL A 105 -2.18 14.90 4.28
N GLY A 106 -2.80 16.06 4.04
CA GLY A 106 -2.16 17.36 4.20
C GLY A 106 -1.68 17.59 5.63
N LEU A 107 -2.51 17.27 6.63
CA LEU A 107 -2.10 17.35 8.03
C LEU A 107 -0.94 16.40 8.36
N VAL A 108 -0.94 15.18 7.80
CA VAL A 108 0.18 14.25 7.97
C VAL A 108 1.47 14.84 7.39
N ARG A 109 1.41 15.36 6.16
CA ARG A 109 2.55 15.99 5.49
C ARG A 109 3.12 17.15 6.32
N ASP A 110 2.25 17.97 6.90
CA ASP A 110 2.62 19.22 7.54
C ASP A 110 3.05 19.05 9.02
N HIS A 111 2.62 17.98 9.69
CA HIS A 111 2.76 17.87 11.15
C HIS A 111 3.36 16.56 11.65
N VAL A 112 3.25 15.45 10.91
CA VAL A 112 3.69 14.15 11.42
C VAL A 112 5.15 13.92 11.06
N THR A 113 5.97 13.62 12.07
CA THR A 113 7.39 13.30 11.89
C THR A 113 7.74 11.93 12.47
N TRP A 114 8.83 11.35 11.97
CA TRP A 114 9.46 10.17 12.54
C TRP A 114 10.14 10.52 13.87
N GLN A 115 10.18 9.53 14.77
CA GLN A 115 10.75 9.66 16.11
C GLN A 115 11.54 8.40 16.47
N GLY A 116 12.66 8.55 17.18
CA GLY A 116 13.33 7.45 17.90
C GLY A 116 14.59 6.86 17.26
N TRP A 117 14.86 7.13 15.98
CA TRP A 117 16.14 6.79 15.33
C TRP A 117 16.89 8.07 15.00
N GLU A 118 18.06 8.31 15.63
CA GLU A 118 18.79 9.59 15.59
C GLU A 118 18.99 10.16 14.17
N ALA A 119 19.31 9.31 13.19
CA ALA A 119 19.53 9.74 11.81
C ALA A 119 18.26 10.18 11.04
N TYR A 120 17.08 9.84 11.55
CA TYR A 120 15.77 10.09 10.93
C TYR A 120 14.80 10.80 11.88
N ASP A 121 15.27 11.20 13.06
CA ASP A 121 14.46 11.87 14.07
C ASP A 121 14.03 13.24 13.55
N GLY A 122 12.72 13.51 13.60
CA GLY A 122 12.14 14.73 13.05
C GLY A 122 11.95 14.73 11.52
N ASN A 123 12.31 13.65 10.80
CA ASN A 123 12.00 13.58 9.37
C ASN A 123 10.49 13.70 9.13
N PRO A 124 10.04 14.48 8.13
CA PRO A 124 8.65 14.48 7.72
C PRO A 124 8.18 13.08 7.33
N PHE A 125 6.91 12.76 7.58
CA PHE A 125 6.37 11.41 7.37
C PHE A 125 6.72 10.83 5.99
N PHE A 126 6.50 11.59 4.92
CA PHE A 126 6.75 11.14 3.54
C PHE A 126 8.22 11.17 3.10
N ALA A 127 9.14 11.67 3.95
CA ALA A 127 10.58 11.48 3.76
C ALA A 127 11.06 10.11 4.26
N GLY A 128 10.23 9.42 5.06
CA GLY A 128 10.48 8.09 5.62
C GLY A 128 11.58 8.01 6.67
N GLU A 129 11.91 6.77 7.01
CA GLU A 129 12.86 6.38 8.04
C GLU A 129 13.93 5.41 7.50
N VAL A 130 14.46 4.49 8.29
CA VAL A 130 15.56 3.59 7.93
C VAL A 130 15.15 2.31 7.17
N GLU A 131 14.07 1.64 7.56
CA GLU A 131 13.72 0.30 7.09
C GLU A 131 13.04 0.31 5.70
N PRO A 132 13.57 -0.41 4.69
CA PRO A 132 12.95 -0.48 3.36
C PRO A 132 11.50 -1.02 3.39
N CYS A 133 11.13 -1.82 4.38
CA CYS A 133 9.77 -2.35 4.55
C CYS A 133 8.77 -1.27 4.96
N ILE A 134 9.17 -0.34 5.82
CA ILE A 134 8.35 0.80 6.23
C ILE A 134 8.36 1.86 5.12
N ASN A 135 9.53 2.20 4.59
CA ASN A 135 9.66 3.14 3.48
C ASN A 135 8.89 2.71 2.23
N GLY A 136 8.79 1.41 1.94
CA GLY A 136 7.93 0.88 0.88
C GLY A 136 6.44 1.18 1.12
N GLN A 137 5.94 0.92 2.34
CA GLN A 137 4.54 1.21 2.68
C GLN A 137 4.24 2.72 2.64
N VAL A 138 5.14 3.55 3.19
CA VAL A 138 5.03 5.01 3.15
C VAL A 138 5.06 5.52 1.71
N GLY A 139 5.95 4.97 0.88
CA GLY A 139 6.05 5.30 -0.54
C GLY A 139 4.78 4.94 -1.32
N ALA A 140 4.21 3.77 -1.08
CA ALA A 140 2.96 3.33 -1.72
C ALA A 140 1.78 4.24 -1.35
N VAL A 141 1.65 4.58 -0.06
CA VAL A 141 0.62 5.50 0.43
C VAL A 141 0.81 6.91 -0.12
N GLY A 142 2.04 7.43 -0.05
CA GLY A 142 2.35 8.77 -0.53
C GLY A 142 2.09 8.91 -2.02
N ALA A 143 2.54 7.95 -2.84
CA ALA A 143 2.23 7.93 -4.27
C ALA A 143 0.72 7.89 -4.55
N TYR A 144 -0.02 7.02 -3.84
CA TYR A 144 -1.47 6.91 -4.00
C TYR A 144 -2.22 8.21 -3.67
N PHE A 145 -1.81 8.93 -2.62
CA PHE A 145 -2.39 10.21 -2.20
C PHE A 145 -1.71 11.44 -2.80
N GLY A 146 -0.89 11.27 -3.84
CA GLY A 146 -0.26 12.36 -4.59
C GLY A 146 0.76 13.19 -3.81
N GLN A 147 1.40 12.59 -2.80
CA GLN A 147 2.52 13.19 -2.06
C GLN A 147 3.85 12.93 -2.75
N ASP A 148 4.82 13.82 -2.52
CA ASP A 148 6.16 13.65 -3.07
C ASP A 148 6.92 12.55 -2.32
N VAL A 149 7.13 11.44 -3.02
CA VAL A 149 7.86 10.26 -2.51
C VAL A 149 9.13 9.97 -3.32
N ARG A 150 9.59 10.91 -4.15
CA ARG A 150 10.75 10.69 -5.03
C ARG A 150 11.99 10.26 -4.25
N GLY A 151 12.26 10.92 -3.12
CA GLY A 151 13.38 10.56 -2.25
C GLY A 151 13.30 9.13 -1.70
N LEU A 152 12.09 8.63 -1.42
CA LEU A 152 11.88 7.24 -1.01
C LEU A 152 12.13 6.28 -2.17
N VAL A 153 11.63 6.59 -3.36
CA VAL A 153 11.83 5.77 -4.56
C VAL A 153 13.32 5.68 -4.89
N ASP A 154 14.02 6.81 -4.96
CA ASP A 154 15.45 6.88 -5.24
C ASP A 154 16.24 6.04 -4.24
N ARG A 155 15.92 6.16 -2.95
CA ARG A 155 16.53 5.35 -1.90
C ARG A 155 16.28 3.86 -2.11
N LEU A 156 15.04 3.45 -2.32
CA LEU A 156 14.68 2.06 -2.51
C LEU A 156 15.38 1.45 -3.73
N LEU A 157 15.58 2.21 -4.81
CA LEU A 157 16.36 1.76 -5.96
C LEU A 157 17.82 1.46 -5.58
N THR A 158 18.44 2.31 -4.77
CA THR A 158 19.83 2.10 -4.30
C THR A 158 19.98 0.95 -3.30
N GLU A 159 18.91 0.58 -2.60
CA GLU A 159 18.92 -0.48 -1.57
C GLU A 159 18.62 -1.88 -2.13
N GLN A 160 18.36 -2.02 -3.44
CA GLN A 160 18.05 -3.32 -4.05
C GLN A 160 19.26 -4.27 -3.97
N LEU A 161 19.05 -5.45 -3.40
CA LEU A 161 20.10 -6.44 -3.23
C LEU A 161 20.48 -7.15 -4.55
N PRO A 162 21.66 -7.81 -4.62
CA PRO A 162 22.08 -8.53 -5.82
C PRO A 162 21.10 -9.62 -6.27
N ASP A 163 20.37 -10.24 -5.34
CA ASP A 163 19.36 -11.25 -5.64
C ASP A 163 18.01 -10.67 -6.09
N GLY A 164 17.92 -9.34 -6.28
CA GLY A 164 16.79 -8.65 -6.89
C GLY A 164 15.73 -8.13 -5.92
N GLY A 165 15.75 -8.56 -4.66
CA GLY A 165 14.78 -8.08 -3.66
C GLY A 165 15.33 -7.02 -2.70
N TRP A 166 14.67 -6.88 -1.55
CA TRP A 166 15.05 -5.99 -0.45
C TRP A 166 15.01 -6.71 0.90
N ASN A 167 15.76 -6.21 1.89
CA ASN A 167 15.70 -6.70 3.27
C ASN A 167 15.97 -5.58 4.29
N CYS A 168 15.17 -5.50 5.35
CA CYS A 168 15.39 -4.56 6.46
C CYS A 168 16.65 -4.91 7.27
N GLU A 169 17.08 -6.18 7.25
CA GLU A 169 18.34 -6.64 7.87
C GLU A 169 19.58 -6.46 6.98
N ALA A 170 19.46 -5.82 5.81
CA ALA A 170 20.61 -5.59 4.93
C ALA A 170 21.70 -4.75 5.61
N ALA A 171 21.31 -3.73 6.39
CA ALA A 171 22.22 -2.90 7.18
C ALA A 171 23.00 -3.71 8.24
N ASN A 172 22.44 -4.84 8.69
CA ASN A 172 23.06 -5.76 9.64
C ASN A 172 23.83 -6.91 8.94
N GLY A 173 24.05 -6.81 7.63
CA GLY A 173 24.85 -7.74 6.84
C GLY A 173 24.06 -8.86 6.15
N SER A 174 22.72 -8.80 6.14
CA SER A 174 21.92 -9.76 5.37
C SER A 174 22.15 -9.55 3.86
N THR A 175 22.59 -10.61 3.18
CA THR A 175 22.74 -10.63 1.72
C THR A 175 21.58 -11.31 1.01
N ARG A 176 20.53 -11.67 1.76
CA ARG A 176 19.35 -12.36 1.25
C ARG A 176 18.16 -11.44 1.38
N SER A 177 17.43 -11.23 0.29
CA SER A 177 16.18 -10.47 0.36
C SER A 177 15.13 -11.21 1.20
N SER A 178 14.16 -10.46 1.73
CA SER A 178 13.00 -10.99 2.45
C SER A 178 11.74 -10.84 1.59
N PHE A 179 10.78 -11.76 1.74
CA PHE A 179 9.51 -11.68 1.01
C PHE A 179 8.73 -10.42 1.36
N ASN A 180 8.57 -10.14 2.66
CA ASN A 180 7.78 -9.01 3.14
C ASN A 180 8.35 -7.68 2.65
N THR A 181 9.64 -7.44 2.88
CA THR A 181 10.30 -6.19 2.44
C THR A 181 10.21 -6.05 0.92
N THR A 182 10.45 -7.14 0.17
CA THR A 182 10.38 -7.09 -1.29
C THR A 182 8.97 -6.74 -1.78
N ILE A 183 7.91 -7.30 -1.17
CA ILE A 183 6.53 -6.98 -1.53
C ILE A 183 6.21 -5.50 -1.24
N CYS A 184 6.56 -5.01 -0.05
CA CYS A 184 6.32 -3.60 0.32
C CYS A 184 6.97 -2.63 -0.68
N VAL A 185 8.21 -2.91 -1.10
CA VAL A 185 8.91 -2.05 -2.06
C VAL A 185 8.31 -2.18 -3.47
N LEU A 186 7.96 -3.38 -3.91
CA LEU A 186 7.30 -3.58 -5.21
C LEU A 186 5.97 -2.83 -5.30
N GLU A 187 5.19 -2.80 -4.22
CA GLU A 187 3.95 -2.03 -4.14
C GLU A 187 4.22 -0.53 -4.23
N ALA A 188 5.25 -0.02 -3.53
CA ALA A 188 5.66 1.37 -3.61
C ALA A 188 6.03 1.80 -5.03
N LEU A 189 6.90 1.02 -5.68
CA LEU A 189 7.37 1.29 -7.03
C LEU A 189 6.23 1.19 -8.05
N LEU A 190 5.31 0.24 -7.88
CA LEU A 190 4.14 0.12 -8.75
C LEU A 190 3.18 1.31 -8.60
N GLU A 191 2.88 1.73 -7.37
CA GLU A 191 2.03 2.91 -7.15
C GLU A 191 2.70 4.19 -7.66
N HIS A 192 4.02 4.33 -7.51
CA HIS A 192 4.75 5.44 -8.08
C HIS A 192 4.60 5.52 -9.60
N GLU A 193 4.81 4.41 -10.33
CA GLU A 193 4.65 4.39 -11.78
C GLU A 193 3.21 4.68 -12.23
N ARG A 194 2.22 4.25 -11.46
CA ARG A 194 0.81 4.60 -11.72
C ARG A 194 0.54 6.09 -11.54
N ALA A 195 1.17 6.71 -10.55
CA ALA A 195 0.94 8.10 -10.21
C ALA A 195 1.66 9.09 -11.14
N VAL A 196 2.93 8.82 -11.50
CA VAL A 196 3.76 9.77 -12.25
C VAL A 196 4.22 9.26 -13.62
N GLY A 197 3.94 8.00 -13.95
CA GLY A 197 4.40 7.33 -15.17
C GLY A 197 5.59 6.40 -14.95
N SER A 198 5.79 5.46 -15.87
CA SER A 198 6.87 4.47 -15.80
C SER A 198 8.24 5.08 -16.15
N SER A 199 9.28 4.67 -15.42
CA SER A 199 10.68 4.90 -15.80
C SER A 199 11.39 3.56 -16.01
N ALA A 200 12.39 3.52 -16.89
CA ALA A 200 13.12 2.29 -17.16
C ALA A 200 13.75 1.70 -15.90
N GLU A 201 14.32 2.55 -15.05
CA GLU A 201 14.97 2.17 -13.80
C GLU A 201 13.98 1.56 -12.78
N VAL A 202 12.82 2.20 -12.58
CA VAL A 202 11.79 1.70 -11.68
C VAL A 202 11.18 0.40 -12.21
N THR A 203 10.90 0.34 -13.52
CA THR A 203 10.40 -0.88 -14.17
C THR A 203 11.40 -2.03 -14.03
N GLU A 204 12.70 -1.80 -14.28
CA GLU A 204 13.74 -2.82 -14.15
C GLU A 204 13.85 -3.34 -12.70
N ALA A 205 13.93 -2.43 -11.72
CA ALA A 205 13.97 -2.81 -10.31
C ALA A 205 12.75 -3.65 -9.92
N ARG A 206 11.56 -3.28 -10.39
CA ARG A 206 10.34 -4.06 -10.15
C ARG A 206 10.38 -5.45 -10.77
N LEU A 207 10.88 -5.59 -12.00
CA LEU A 207 10.98 -6.90 -12.66
C LEU A 207 11.94 -7.82 -11.91
N ARG A 208 13.10 -7.31 -11.48
CA ARG A 208 14.06 -8.08 -10.66
C ARG A 208 13.47 -8.52 -9.32
N GLY A 209 12.71 -7.64 -8.65
CA GLY A 209 12.02 -8.00 -7.41
C GLY A 209 10.92 -9.04 -7.60
N GLN A 210 10.18 -8.98 -8.71
CA GLN A 210 9.21 -10.01 -9.05
C GLN A 210 9.88 -11.35 -9.35
N GLU A 211 11.00 -11.34 -10.09
CA GLU A 211 11.78 -12.53 -10.38
C GLU A 211 12.28 -13.20 -9.09
N TYR A 212 12.83 -12.42 -8.14
CA TYR A 212 13.22 -12.91 -6.82
C TYR A 212 12.10 -13.73 -6.14
N LEU A 213 10.86 -13.22 -6.17
CA LEU A 213 9.69 -13.87 -5.57
C LEU A 213 9.25 -15.13 -6.34
N LEU A 214 9.30 -15.08 -7.67
CA LEU A 214 8.88 -16.17 -8.56
C LEU A 214 9.85 -17.34 -8.55
N GLU A 215 11.16 -17.09 -8.56
CA GLU A 215 12.21 -18.11 -8.41
C GLU A 215 12.04 -18.92 -7.12
N ARG A 216 11.54 -18.26 -6.07
CA ARG A 216 11.26 -18.84 -4.75
C ARG A 216 9.81 -19.28 -4.57
N ARG A 217 9.07 -19.41 -5.68
CA ARG A 217 7.71 -19.96 -5.76
C ARG A 217 6.71 -19.31 -4.81
N LEU A 218 6.84 -17.99 -4.57
CA LEU A 218 5.89 -17.23 -3.74
C LEU A 218 5.65 -17.84 -2.35
N PHE A 219 6.69 -18.45 -1.73
CA PHE A 219 6.69 -19.17 -0.46
C PHE A 219 6.18 -20.65 -0.49
N ARG A 220 5.82 -21.21 -1.66
CA ARG A 220 5.39 -22.62 -1.76
C ARG A 220 6.52 -23.56 -2.19
N ARG A 221 6.72 -24.65 -1.43
CA ARG A 221 7.50 -25.82 -1.88
C ARG A 221 6.95 -26.37 -3.19
#